data_AF-A0A0D0AJJ7-F1
#
_entry.id   AF-A0A0D0AJJ7-F1
#
_cell.length_a   1.000
_cell.length_b   1.000
_cell.length_c   1.000
_cell.angle_alpha   90.00
_cell.angle_beta   90.00
_cell.angle_gamma   90.00
#
_symmetry.space_group_name_H-M   'P 1'
#
loop_
_entity.id
_entity.type
_entity.pdbx_description
1 polymer ?
#
loop_
_entity_poly.entity_id
_entity_poly.type
_entity_poly.pdbx_seq_one_letter_code
_entity_poly.pdbx_strand_id
1 'polypeptide(L)'
;MATHQFWTGVPDFPPPPVPVQADIPVFVPPPTEQVSPAADVPAKVTVPMPPTVVKGHNVSVQMIYSAQVTGPVSRGSKLITKKAKLISSDTIVLKDISHAIFVKKFLAIHELEDKFAAGAISGPPFKMYWTGSVGGKAGATTINNDRQFSVALAALLKKNKGICQVGVKFDVDKMDGFRIRTRMSCEFTPDIIPDIPVARLCEITGVVEGRLRKLQMFCKD
;
A
#
# COMPACT_ATOMS: atom_id res chain seq x y z
N MET A 1 43.23 -43.29 -19.02
CA MET A 1 42.77 -43.69 -17.67
C MET A 1 43.23 -42.61 -16.70
N ALA A 2 42.33 -41.71 -16.31
CA ALA A 2 42.64 -40.59 -15.40
C ALA A 2 41.83 -40.76 -14.11
N THR A 3 42.56 -40.94 -13.02
CA THR A 3 42.03 -41.24 -11.68
C THR A 3 41.59 -39.93 -11.02
N HIS A 4 40.28 -39.76 -10.79
CA HIS A 4 39.73 -38.66 -10.00
C HIS A 4 39.90 -38.96 -8.51
N GLN A 5 40.74 -38.18 -7.82
CA GLN A 5 40.82 -38.20 -6.36
C GLN A 5 39.68 -37.36 -5.77
N PHE A 6 38.87 -37.98 -4.92
CA PHE A 6 37.81 -37.35 -4.14
C PHE A 6 38.42 -36.70 -2.88
N TRP A 7 38.19 -35.40 -2.70
CA TRP A 7 38.59 -34.63 -1.53
C TRP A 7 37.51 -34.74 -0.44
N THR A 8 37.80 -35.42 0.68
CA THR A 8 36.84 -35.65 1.80
C THR A 8 37.19 -34.88 3.07
N GLY A 9 37.74 -33.67 2.94
CA GLY A 9 38.01 -32.79 4.08
C GLY A 9 36.84 -31.86 4.36
N VAL A 10 35.96 -32.20 5.30
CA VAL A 10 35.01 -31.25 5.88
C VAL A 10 35.76 -30.46 6.96
N PRO A 11 35.94 -29.15 6.82
CA PRO A 11 36.59 -28.34 7.85
C PRO A 11 35.69 -28.29 9.11
N ASP A 12 36.30 -28.65 10.24
CA ASP A 12 35.71 -28.58 11.57
C ASP A 12 35.63 -27.11 11.99
N PHE A 13 34.42 -26.53 11.99
CA PHE A 13 34.20 -25.16 12.41
C PHE A 13 33.75 -25.12 13.86
N PRO A 14 34.36 -24.25 14.71
CA PRO A 14 33.94 -24.12 16.09
C PRO A 14 32.49 -23.63 16.18
N PRO A 15 31.73 -24.07 17.20
CA PRO A 15 30.35 -23.65 17.37
C PRO A 15 30.26 -22.13 17.57
N PRO A 16 29.25 -21.47 17.00
CA PRO A 16 29.06 -20.03 17.15
C PRO A 16 28.81 -19.67 18.63
N PRO A 17 29.28 -18.51 19.10
CA PRO A 17 29.06 -18.06 20.47
C PRO A 17 27.57 -17.84 20.75
N VAL A 18 27.12 -18.32 21.91
CA VAL A 18 25.73 -18.17 22.37
C VAL A 18 25.45 -16.69 22.65
N PRO A 19 24.35 -16.10 22.14
CA PRO A 19 23.99 -14.73 22.41
C PRO A 19 23.66 -14.55 23.89
N VAL A 20 24.37 -13.64 24.57
CA VAL A 20 24.06 -13.19 25.93
C VAL A 20 22.73 -12.44 25.89
N GLN A 21 21.74 -12.95 26.61
CA GLN A 21 20.38 -12.41 26.68
C GLN A 21 20.41 -11.15 27.55
N ALA A 22 20.15 -9.98 26.95
CA ALA A 22 20.03 -8.73 27.70
C ALA A 22 18.65 -8.66 28.38
N ASP A 23 18.63 -8.36 29.68
CA ASP A 23 17.42 -8.10 30.47
C ASP A 23 16.60 -6.96 29.85
N ILE A 24 15.34 -7.26 29.51
CA ILE A 24 14.40 -6.29 28.97
C ILE A 24 13.65 -5.65 30.14
N PRO A 25 13.65 -4.30 30.29
CA PRO A 25 12.90 -3.62 31.33
C PRO A 25 11.38 -3.77 31.13
N VAL A 26 10.69 -4.08 32.23
CA VAL A 26 9.23 -4.22 32.31
C VAL A 26 8.56 -2.85 32.16
N PHE A 27 7.69 -2.72 31.15
CA PHE A 27 6.91 -1.50 30.90
C PHE A 27 5.61 -1.51 31.74
N VAL A 28 5.45 -0.53 32.63
CA VAL A 28 4.23 -0.32 33.42
C VAL A 28 3.33 0.67 32.66
N PRO A 29 2.10 0.31 32.29
CA PRO A 29 1.18 1.22 31.61
C PRO A 29 0.56 2.26 32.58
N PRO A 30 0.26 3.48 32.11
CA PRO A 30 -0.38 4.53 32.91
C PRO A 30 -1.90 4.29 33.12
N PRO A 31 -2.53 4.95 34.12
CA PRO A 31 -3.93 4.77 34.44
C PRO A 31 -4.84 5.51 33.45
N THR A 32 -5.90 4.82 33.02
CA THR A 32 -6.95 5.34 32.14
C THR A 32 -7.85 6.33 32.88
N GLU A 33 -7.92 7.57 32.40
CA GLU A 33 -8.81 8.61 32.90
C GLU A 33 -10.22 8.45 32.29
N GLN A 34 -11.22 8.38 33.14
CA GLN A 34 -12.61 8.07 32.79
C GLN A 34 -13.41 9.38 32.67
N VAL A 35 -13.85 9.72 31.46
CA VAL A 35 -14.69 10.91 31.19
C VAL A 35 -16.16 10.50 31.06
N SER A 36 -17.01 11.10 31.89
CA SER A 36 -18.48 10.98 31.83
C SER A 36 -19.10 12.00 30.84
N PRO A 37 -20.24 11.71 30.20
CA PRO A 37 -20.94 12.66 29.34
C PRO A 37 -22.13 13.33 30.04
N ALA A 38 -22.44 14.58 29.66
CA ALA A 38 -23.65 15.29 30.04
C ALA A 38 -24.35 15.94 28.83
N ALA A 39 -25.68 15.89 28.90
CA ALA A 39 -26.71 16.75 28.27
C ALA A 39 -27.18 16.48 26.83
N ASP A 40 -28.31 15.75 26.80
CA ASP A 40 -29.54 15.91 26.02
C ASP A 40 -29.70 17.11 25.04
N VAL A 41 -30.04 16.77 23.80
CA VAL A 41 -30.77 17.62 22.83
C VAL A 41 -31.81 16.75 22.11
N PRO A 42 -33.11 17.12 22.05
CA PRO A 42 -34.11 16.33 21.35
C PRO A 42 -34.17 16.76 19.88
N ALA A 43 -33.55 15.97 19.00
CA ALA A 43 -33.73 16.09 17.55
C ALA A 43 -34.17 14.75 16.95
N LYS A 44 -35.43 14.71 16.52
CA LYS A 44 -36.02 13.87 15.47
C LYS A 44 -35.35 12.50 15.25
N VAL A 45 -35.91 11.48 15.89
CA VAL A 45 -35.53 10.06 15.78
C VAL A 45 -35.78 9.54 14.36
N THR A 46 -34.80 9.71 13.47
CA THR A 46 -34.56 8.77 12.39
C THR A 46 -33.82 7.60 13.03
N VAL A 47 -34.50 6.45 13.15
CA VAL A 47 -33.95 5.23 13.76
C VAL A 47 -32.59 4.92 13.10
N PRO A 48 -31.47 5.11 13.82
CA PRO A 48 -30.16 4.76 13.29
C PRO A 48 -30.08 3.24 13.33
N MET A 49 -30.08 2.63 12.16
CA MET A 49 -29.78 1.21 12.02
C MET A 49 -28.45 0.95 12.74
N PRO A 50 -28.39 0.00 13.69
CA PRO A 50 -27.16 -0.25 14.42
C PRO A 50 -26.06 -0.57 13.40
N PRO A 51 -24.86 0.03 13.52
CA PRO A 51 -23.76 -0.28 12.62
C PRO A 51 -23.45 -1.75 12.82
N THR A 52 -23.85 -2.58 11.85
CA THR A 52 -23.53 -3.99 11.84
C THR A 52 -22.02 -4.10 11.86
N VAL A 53 -21.44 -4.50 12.98
CA VAL A 53 -20.00 -4.69 13.14
C VAL A 53 -19.61 -5.87 12.26
N VAL A 54 -19.32 -5.59 11.00
CA VAL A 54 -18.90 -6.60 10.03
C VAL A 54 -17.53 -7.09 10.50
N LYS A 55 -17.42 -8.36 10.90
CA LYS A 55 -16.13 -8.97 11.27
C LYS A 55 -15.18 -8.91 10.06
N GLY A 56 -14.31 -7.91 10.06
CA GLY A 56 -13.26 -7.74 9.07
C GLY A 56 -12.06 -8.65 9.31
N HIS A 57 -11.18 -8.76 8.32
CA HIS A 57 -9.89 -9.42 8.46
C HIS A 57 -8.81 -8.35 8.67
N ASN A 58 -7.84 -8.61 9.54
CA ASN A 58 -6.76 -7.66 9.76
C ASN A 58 -5.71 -7.85 8.64
N VAL A 59 -5.46 -6.80 7.87
CA VAL A 59 -4.52 -6.84 6.76
C VAL A 59 -3.33 -5.94 7.10
N SER A 60 -2.17 -6.56 7.26
CA SER A 60 -0.88 -5.88 7.41
C SER A 60 -0.24 -5.71 6.04
N VAL A 61 -0.09 -4.46 5.61
CA VAL A 61 0.45 -4.08 4.32
C VAL A 61 1.87 -3.56 4.49
N GLN A 62 2.82 -4.32 3.98
CA GLN A 62 4.23 -3.98 3.94
C GLN A 62 4.61 -3.37 2.57
N MET A 63 4.98 -2.11 2.56
CA MET A 63 5.54 -1.42 1.41
C MET A 63 7.06 -1.54 1.40
N ILE A 64 7.63 -1.88 0.24
CA ILE A 64 9.09 -1.88 0.01
C ILE A 64 9.40 -0.89 -1.10
N TYR A 65 10.36 -0.01 -0.86
CA TYR A 65 10.77 1.00 -1.80
C TYR A 65 12.27 1.27 -1.69
N SER A 66 12.89 1.72 -2.77
CA SER A 66 14.26 2.19 -2.76
C SER A 66 14.29 3.68 -2.40
N ALA A 67 14.85 4.02 -1.25
CA ALA A 67 15.07 5.40 -0.84
C ALA A 67 16.50 5.81 -1.19
N GLN A 68 16.67 6.94 -1.86
CA GLN A 68 17.97 7.57 -1.96
C GLN A 68 18.29 8.22 -0.62
N VAL A 69 19.36 7.77 0.03
CA VAL A 69 19.80 8.32 1.32
C VAL A 69 21.11 9.03 1.06
N THR A 70 21.18 10.30 1.46
CA THR A 70 22.45 11.05 1.40
C THR A 70 23.47 10.34 2.27
N GLY A 71 24.56 9.90 1.64
CA GLY A 71 25.66 9.25 2.35
C GLY A 71 26.32 10.21 3.35
N PRO A 72 27.17 9.68 4.25
CA PRO A 72 27.98 10.51 5.15
C PRO A 72 28.71 11.59 4.34
N VAL A 73 28.73 12.83 4.86
CA VAL A 73 29.35 13.99 4.20
C VAL A 73 30.87 13.81 4.16
N SER A 74 31.35 13.01 3.21
CA SER A 74 32.75 12.94 2.81
C SER A 74 32.92 13.68 1.49
N ARG A 75 34.07 14.34 1.29
CA ARG A 75 34.43 15.02 0.04
C ARG A 75 34.31 14.01 -1.12
N GLY A 76 33.21 14.06 -1.87
CA GLY A 76 32.91 13.14 -2.98
C GLY A 76 31.75 12.15 -2.74
N SER A 77 30.81 12.44 -1.83
CA SER A 77 29.70 11.52 -1.49
C SER A 77 28.87 11.11 -2.72
N LYS A 78 28.99 9.84 -3.12
CA LYS A 78 28.09 9.21 -4.10
C LYS A 78 26.72 9.00 -3.44
N LEU A 79 25.65 9.27 -4.18
CA LEU A 79 24.29 8.89 -3.79
C LEU A 79 24.22 7.36 -3.61
N ILE A 80 23.85 6.90 -2.42
CA ILE A 80 23.64 5.47 -2.12
C ILE A 80 22.14 5.22 -2.07
N THR A 81 21.68 4.27 -2.88
CA THR A 81 20.29 3.80 -2.83
C THR A 81 20.16 2.72 -1.76
N LYS A 82 19.39 2.98 -0.70
CA LYS A 82 19.11 2.00 0.35
C LYS A 82 17.65 1.55 0.25
N LYS A 83 17.43 0.23 0.35
CA LYS A 83 16.05 -0.29 0.43
C LYS A 83 15.45 0.04 1.79
N ALA A 84 14.36 0.78 1.76
CA ALA A 84 13.54 1.11 2.91
C ALA A 84 12.27 0.25 2.91
N LYS A 85 11.67 0.14 4.09
CA LYS A 85 10.49 -0.69 4.32
C LYS A 85 9.56 0.06 5.26
N LEU A 86 8.32 0.26 4.83
CA LEU A 86 7.24 0.81 5.64
C LEU A 86 6.21 -0.29 5.89
N ILE A 87 5.66 -0.37 7.10
CA ILE A 87 4.58 -1.29 7.45
C ILE A 87 3.44 -0.47 8.00
N SER A 88 2.27 -0.63 7.40
CA SER A 88 1.00 -0.08 7.87
C SER A 88 -0.02 -1.21 7.92
N SER A 89 -1.01 -1.14 8.81
CA SER A 89 -2.02 -2.20 8.96
C SER A 89 -3.39 -1.60 9.12
N ASP A 90 -4.38 -2.20 8.47
CA ASP A 90 -5.78 -1.78 8.59
C ASP A 90 -6.72 -3.00 8.48
N THR A 91 -7.98 -2.82 8.84
CA THR A 91 -9.01 -3.87 8.78
C THR A 91 -9.73 -3.81 7.45
N ILE A 92 -9.55 -4.82 6.61
CA ILE A 92 -10.20 -4.93 5.30
C ILE A 92 -11.16 -6.12 5.32
N VAL A 93 -12.39 -5.89 4.85
CA VAL A 93 -13.35 -6.97 4.62
C VAL A 93 -12.96 -7.69 3.34
N LEU A 94 -12.46 -8.93 3.49
CA LEU A 94 -12.00 -9.75 2.37
C LEU A 94 -13.12 -10.55 1.69
N LYS A 95 -14.32 -10.56 2.26
CA LYS A 95 -15.46 -11.28 1.68
C LYS A 95 -15.94 -10.55 0.43
N ASP A 96 -16.03 -11.27 -0.68
CA ASP A 96 -16.53 -10.80 -1.97
C ASP A 96 -15.77 -9.58 -2.55
N ILE A 97 -14.52 -9.36 -2.12
CA ILE A 97 -13.68 -8.29 -2.65
C ILE A 97 -13.01 -8.75 -3.95
N SER A 98 -13.06 -7.92 -4.99
CA SER A 98 -12.30 -8.16 -6.22
C SER A 98 -10.84 -7.78 -6.05
N HIS A 99 -9.96 -8.34 -6.88
CA HIS A 99 -8.53 -8.01 -6.88
C HIS A 99 -8.28 -6.50 -7.01
N ALA A 100 -9.00 -5.83 -7.92
CA ALA A 100 -8.85 -4.39 -8.14
C ALA A 100 -9.28 -3.54 -6.92
N ILE A 101 -10.37 -3.92 -6.25
CA ILE A 101 -10.84 -3.22 -5.04
C ILE A 101 -9.84 -3.44 -3.90
N PHE A 102 -9.33 -4.66 -3.74
CA PHE A 102 -8.31 -4.97 -2.75
C PHE A 102 -7.04 -4.13 -2.96
N VAL A 103 -6.59 -4.01 -4.21
CA VAL A 103 -5.42 -3.17 -4.55
C VAL A 103 -5.64 -1.71 -4.18
N LYS A 104 -6.79 -1.13 -4.55
CA LYS A 104 -7.12 0.25 -4.18
C LYS A 104 -7.10 0.46 -2.67
N LYS A 105 -7.70 -0.46 -1.91
CA LYS A 105 -7.72 -0.40 -0.44
C LYS A 105 -6.33 -0.45 0.17
N PHE A 106 -5.44 -1.33 -0.28
CA PHE A 106 -4.09 -1.38 0.30
C PHE A 106 -3.20 -0.20 -0.14
N LEU A 107 -3.45 0.40 -1.30
CA LEU A 107 -2.77 1.63 -1.71
C LEU A 107 -3.21 2.83 -0.88
N ALA A 108 -4.51 2.90 -0.54
CA ALA A 108 -5.04 3.93 0.35
C ALA A 108 -4.39 3.89 1.75
N ILE A 109 -4.10 2.69 2.28
CA ILE A 109 -3.41 2.50 3.57
C ILE A 109 -2.02 3.18 3.60
N HIS A 110 -1.37 3.35 2.45
CA HIS A 110 -0.06 4.01 2.32
C HIS A 110 -0.18 5.41 1.68
N GLU A 111 -1.39 5.97 1.55
CA GLU A 111 -1.63 7.27 0.90
C GLU A 111 -1.06 7.33 -0.54
N LEU A 112 -1.15 6.20 -1.26
CA LEU A 112 -0.62 6.04 -2.61
C LEU A 112 -1.70 6.04 -3.71
N GLU A 113 -2.97 6.15 -3.34
CA GLU A 113 -4.09 6.04 -4.29
C GLU A 113 -4.10 7.15 -5.36
N ASP A 114 -3.59 8.34 -5.03
CA ASP A 114 -3.46 9.44 -5.98
C ASP A 114 -2.25 9.28 -6.92
N LYS A 115 -1.28 8.45 -6.54
CA LYS A 115 -0.03 8.26 -7.28
C LYS A 115 -0.08 7.02 -8.16
N PHE A 116 -0.86 6.02 -7.80
CA PHE A 116 -0.92 4.74 -8.48
C PHE A 116 -2.35 4.27 -8.66
N ALA A 117 -2.69 3.82 -9.88
CA ALA A 117 -4.00 3.28 -10.20
C ALA A 117 -3.87 1.80 -10.53
N ALA A 118 -4.69 0.97 -9.88
CA ALA A 118 -4.96 -0.37 -10.36
C ALA A 118 -5.74 -0.28 -11.68
N GLY A 119 -5.26 -0.94 -12.73
CA GLY A 119 -6.05 -1.13 -13.94
C GLY A 119 -7.29 -2.00 -13.65
N ALA A 120 -8.31 -1.89 -14.49
CA ALA A 120 -9.56 -2.65 -14.32
C ALA A 120 -9.35 -4.17 -14.36
N ILE A 121 -8.35 -4.62 -15.14
CA ILE A 121 -8.08 -6.05 -15.41
C ILE A 121 -6.80 -6.51 -14.70
N SER A 122 -5.84 -5.60 -14.52
CA SER A 122 -4.51 -5.92 -13.99
C SER A 122 -4.07 -4.83 -13.01
N GLY A 123 -3.59 -5.28 -11.85
CA GLY A 123 -3.03 -4.43 -10.81
C GLY A 123 -1.50 -4.63 -10.70
N PRO A 124 -0.84 -3.78 -9.90
CA PRO A 124 0.58 -3.95 -9.60
C PRO A 124 0.82 -5.31 -8.92
N PRO A 125 1.89 -6.02 -9.29
CA PRO A 125 2.19 -7.33 -8.71
C PRO A 125 2.53 -7.20 -7.23
N PHE A 126 1.90 -8.00 -6.38
CA PHE A 126 2.20 -8.05 -4.95
C PHE A 126 2.31 -9.48 -4.46
N LYS A 127 3.01 -9.67 -3.33
CA LYS A 127 3.12 -10.95 -2.63
C LYS A 127 2.15 -10.97 -1.48
N MET A 128 1.36 -12.03 -1.36
CA MET A 128 0.44 -12.23 -0.25
C MET A 128 0.84 -13.46 0.56
N TYR A 129 0.82 -13.35 1.88
CA TYR A 129 1.10 -14.46 2.80
C TYR A 129 0.23 -14.37 4.05
N TRP A 130 -0.04 -15.50 4.68
CA TRP A 130 -0.79 -15.59 5.94
C TRP A 130 -0.32 -16.82 6.71
N THR A 131 -0.74 -16.96 7.96
CA THR A 131 -0.34 -18.11 8.78
C THR A 131 -0.82 -19.41 8.15
N GLY A 132 0.14 -20.26 7.78
CA GLY A 132 -0.12 -21.54 7.13
C GLY A 132 -0.42 -21.48 5.64
N SER A 133 -0.04 -20.39 4.95
CA SER A 133 0.11 -20.38 3.49
C SER A 133 1.31 -21.22 3.06
N VAL A 134 1.28 -21.77 1.83
CA VAL A 134 2.41 -22.52 1.26
C VAL A 134 3.65 -21.60 1.15
N GLY A 135 4.79 -22.03 1.69
CA GLY A 135 6.04 -21.27 1.68
C GLY A 135 6.16 -20.14 2.71
N GLY A 136 5.11 -19.85 3.49
CA GLY A 136 5.13 -18.79 4.50
C GLY A 136 5.52 -17.41 3.94
N LYS A 137 6.25 -16.61 4.73
CA LYS A 137 6.69 -15.27 4.34
C LYS A 137 7.77 -15.27 3.24
N ALA A 138 8.65 -16.28 3.23
CA ALA A 138 9.75 -16.39 2.28
C ALA A 138 9.26 -16.85 0.89
N GLY A 139 8.36 -17.83 0.87
CA GLY A 139 7.74 -18.39 -0.32
C GLY A 139 6.38 -17.79 -0.68
N ALA A 140 6.10 -16.56 -0.22
CA ALA A 140 4.83 -15.88 -0.49
C ALA A 140 4.53 -15.82 -2.00
N THR A 141 3.32 -16.23 -2.38
CA THR A 141 2.88 -16.27 -3.77
C THR A 141 2.73 -14.85 -4.31
N THR A 142 3.32 -14.60 -5.48
CA THR A 142 3.10 -13.35 -6.23
C THR A 142 1.75 -13.44 -6.95
N ILE A 143 0.89 -12.47 -6.70
CA ILE A 143 -0.43 -12.31 -7.31
C ILE A 143 -0.33 -11.22 -8.37
N ASN A 144 -0.63 -11.59 -9.61
CA ASN A 144 -0.60 -10.71 -10.78
C ASN A 144 -1.99 -10.53 -11.41
N ASN A 145 -2.94 -11.42 -11.12
CA ASN A 145 -4.24 -11.45 -11.77
C ASN A 145 -5.36 -11.85 -10.80
N ASP A 146 -6.59 -11.57 -11.20
CA ASP A 146 -7.78 -11.83 -10.38
C ASP A 146 -7.97 -13.32 -10.08
N ARG A 147 -7.58 -14.21 -11.01
CA ARG A 147 -7.63 -15.66 -10.80
C ARG A 147 -6.72 -16.12 -9.66
N GLN A 148 -5.47 -15.66 -9.61
CA GLN A 148 -4.54 -15.97 -8.52
C GLN A 148 -5.03 -15.40 -7.20
N PHE A 149 -5.59 -14.19 -7.23
CA PHE A 149 -6.17 -13.55 -6.06
C PHE A 149 -7.35 -14.38 -5.53
N SER A 150 -8.28 -14.80 -6.38
CA SER A 150 -9.43 -15.62 -6.02
C SER A 150 -9.03 -16.97 -5.41
N VAL A 151 -8.03 -17.65 -5.98
CA VAL A 151 -7.50 -18.91 -5.41
C VAL A 151 -6.89 -18.68 -4.02
N ALA A 152 -6.12 -17.61 -3.85
CA ALA A 152 -5.51 -17.27 -2.57
C ALA A 152 -6.56 -16.86 -1.53
N LEU A 153 -7.60 -16.12 -1.94
CA LEU A 153 -8.74 -15.74 -1.10
C LEU A 153 -9.54 -16.97 -0.65
N ALA A 154 -9.82 -17.91 -1.55
CA ALA A 154 -10.50 -19.16 -1.22
C ALA A 154 -9.70 -20.00 -0.21
N ALA A 155 -8.37 -20.07 -0.37
CA ALA A 155 -7.50 -20.76 0.57
C ALA A 155 -7.44 -20.06 1.95
N LEU A 156 -7.45 -18.73 1.96
CA LEU A 156 -7.49 -17.91 3.17
C LEU A 156 -8.80 -18.13 3.95
N LEU A 157 -9.94 -17.99 3.26
CA LEU A 157 -11.27 -18.11 3.86
C LEU A 157 -11.58 -19.53 4.36
N LYS A 158 -10.97 -20.56 3.74
CA LYS A 158 -11.09 -21.95 4.20
C LYS A 158 -10.46 -22.17 5.57
N LYS A 159 -9.36 -21.48 5.89
CA LYS A 159 -8.59 -21.75 7.12
C LYS A 159 -9.18 -21.14 8.37
N ASN A 160 -9.75 -19.94 8.32
CA ASN A 160 -10.21 -19.25 9.52
C ASN A 160 -11.41 -18.34 9.26
N LYS A 161 -12.54 -18.61 9.91
CA LYS A 161 -13.75 -17.76 9.90
C LYS A 161 -13.71 -16.59 10.90
N GLY A 162 -12.65 -16.52 11.70
CA GLY A 162 -12.46 -15.50 12.72
C GLY A 162 -11.59 -14.36 12.21
N ILE A 163 -10.46 -14.13 12.89
CA ILE A 163 -9.50 -13.08 12.60
C ILE A 163 -8.29 -13.73 11.92
N CYS A 164 -8.09 -13.46 10.63
CA CYS A 164 -6.87 -13.85 9.92
C CYS A 164 -6.01 -12.61 9.69
N GLN A 165 -4.72 -12.72 10.02
CA GLN A 165 -3.72 -11.71 9.67
C GLN A 165 -3.17 -12.00 8.28
N VAL A 166 -3.39 -11.08 7.35
CA VAL A 166 -2.89 -11.18 5.98
C VAL A 166 -1.72 -10.21 5.82
N GLY A 167 -0.57 -10.72 5.43
CA GLY A 167 0.59 -9.94 5.04
C GLY A 167 0.60 -9.69 3.54
N VAL A 168 0.66 -8.42 3.13
CA VAL A 168 0.83 -8.01 1.73
C VAL A 168 2.20 -7.35 1.59
N LYS A 169 2.94 -7.68 0.54
CA LYS A 169 4.24 -7.09 0.23
C LYS A 169 4.31 -6.68 -1.23
N PHE A 170 4.46 -5.39 -1.50
CA PHE A 170 4.63 -4.87 -2.86
C PHE A 170 5.91 -4.05 -2.97
N ASP A 171 6.40 -3.92 -4.20
CA ASP A 171 7.67 -3.26 -4.54
C ASP A 171 7.35 -2.03 -5.38
N VAL A 172 7.48 -0.83 -4.80
CA VAL A 172 7.13 0.45 -5.44
C VAL A 172 7.94 0.66 -6.73
N ASP A 173 9.18 0.18 -6.78
CA ASP A 173 10.03 0.33 -7.95
C ASP A 173 9.48 -0.47 -9.16
N LYS A 174 8.75 -1.56 -8.89
CA LYS A 174 8.07 -2.37 -9.92
C LYS A 174 6.68 -1.84 -10.26
N MET A 175 6.20 -0.81 -9.57
CA MET A 175 4.89 -0.20 -9.80
C MET A 175 4.91 0.95 -10.80
N ASP A 176 6.07 1.31 -11.37
CA ASP A 176 6.18 2.50 -12.22
C ASP A 176 5.23 2.49 -13.44
N GLY A 177 4.95 1.31 -14.00
CA GLY A 177 3.96 1.14 -15.08
C GLY A 177 2.50 1.39 -14.67
N PHE A 178 2.20 1.44 -13.37
CA PHE A 178 0.87 1.69 -12.81
C PHE A 178 0.74 3.09 -12.21
N ARG A 179 1.80 3.91 -12.32
CA ARG A 179 1.78 5.27 -11.82
C ARG A 179 0.74 6.06 -12.60
N ILE A 180 -0.17 6.72 -11.87
CA ILE A 180 -1.04 7.73 -12.46
C ILE A 180 -0.10 8.80 -12.95
N ARG A 181 0.09 8.83 -14.27
CA ARG A 181 0.63 10.02 -14.91
C ARG A 181 -0.49 11.02 -14.79
N THR A 182 -0.47 11.81 -13.71
CA THR A 182 -1.15 13.10 -13.68
C THR A 182 -0.73 13.72 -15.00
N ARG A 183 -1.65 13.75 -15.97
CA ARG A 183 -1.42 14.50 -17.20
C ARG A 183 -1.09 15.86 -16.65
N MET A 184 0.19 16.24 -16.78
CA MET A 184 0.74 17.42 -16.11
C MET A 184 -0.34 18.45 -16.21
N SER A 185 -0.81 18.93 -15.05
CA SER A 185 -1.74 20.05 -14.97
C SER A 185 -1.37 20.96 -16.10
N CYS A 186 -2.15 20.95 -17.19
CA CYS A 186 -1.79 21.71 -18.36
C CYS A 186 -1.70 23.10 -17.81
N GLU A 187 -0.49 23.65 -17.77
CA GLU A 187 -0.27 24.95 -17.18
C GLU A 187 -0.96 25.89 -18.13
N PHE A 188 -2.22 26.17 -17.82
CA PHE A 188 -3.06 27.03 -18.60
C PHE A 188 -2.63 28.44 -18.23
N THR A 189 -1.51 28.86 -18.81
CA THR A 189 -1.08 30.24 -18.71
C THR A 189 -2.12 31.12 -19.42
N PRO A 190 -2.36 32.36 -18.93
CA PRO A 190 -3.39 33.23 -19.51
C PRO A 190 -3.27 33.42 -21.02
N ASP A 191 -2.07 33.36 -21.59
CA ASP A 191 -1.81 33.45 -23.03
C ASP A 191 -2.25 32.21 -23.83
N ILE A 192 -2.29 31.02 -23.23
CA ILE A 192 -2.68 29.77 -23.92
C ILE A 192 -4.18 29.48 -23.75
N ILE A 193 -4.79 29.92 -22.66
CA ILE A 193 -6.22 29.71 -22.36
C ILE A 193 -7.17 30.08 -23.52
N PRO A 194 -6.98 31.22 -24.23
CA PRO A 194 -7.83 31.62 -25.34
C PRO A 194 -7.81 30.67 -26.54
N ASP A 195 -6.70 29.97 -26.75
CA ASP A 195 -6.45 29.13 -27.93
C ASP A 195 -6.96 27.69 -27.76
N ILE A 196 -7.25 27.27 -26.53
CA ILE A 196 -7.72 25.91 -26.25
C ILE A 196 -9.24 25.83 -26.43
N PRO A 197 -9.77 24.82 -27.15
CA PRO A 197 -11.21 24.63 -27.26
C PRO A 197 -11.89 24.49 -25.89
N VAL A 198 -13.00 25.22 -25.67
CA VAL A 198 -13.73 25.24 -24.39
C VAL A 198 -14.13 23.83 -23.93
N ALA A 199 -14.55 22.97 -24.86
CA ALA A 199 -14.91 21.57 -24.55
C ALA A 199 -13.76 20.82 -23.86
N ARG A 200 -12.51 21.07 -24.28
CA ARG A 200 -11.32 20.45 -23.69
C ARG A 200 -11.02 21.03 -22.31
N LEU A 201 -11.21 22.33 -22.12
CA LEU A 201 -11.07 22.96 -20.80
C LEU A 201 -12.13 22.47 -19.81
N CYS A 202 -13.38 22.27 -20.25
CA CYS A 202 -14.44 21.69 -19.43
C CYS A 202 -14.07 20.29 -18.93
N GLU A 203 -13.55 19.44 -19.83
CA GLU A 203 -13.14 18.07 -19.51
C GLU A 203 -12.00 18.03 -18.47
N ILE A 204 -11.01 18.92 -18.60
CA ILE A 204 -9.82 18.93 -17.72
C ILE A 204 -10.12 19.59 -16.37
N THR A 205 -10.88 20.69 -16.36
CA THR A 205 -11.09 21.51 -15.15
C THR A 205 -12.37 21.16 -14.39
N GLY A 206 -13.33 20.48 -15.02
CA GLY A 206 -14.66 20.23 -14.45
C GLY A 206 -15.52 21.49 -14.30
N VAL A 207 -15.12 22.62 -14.88
CA VAL A 207 -15.85 23.89 -14.82
C VAL A 207 -16.93 23.93 -15.91
N VAL A 208 -18.09 24.52 -15.58
CA VAL A 208 -19.20 24.74 -16.53
C VAL A 208 -18.81 25.66 -17.68
N GLU A 209 -19.26 25.33 -18.89
CA GLU A 209 -18.88 26.00 -20.15
C GLU A 209 -18.98 27.54 -20.08
N GLY A 210 -20.06 28.07 -19.50
CA GLY A 210 -20.27 29.52 -19.41
C GLY A 210 -19.20 30.26 -18.60
N ARG A 211 -18.66 29.63 -17.54
CA ARG A 211 -17.57 30.22 -16.73
C ARG A 211 -16.25 30.18 -17.49
N LEU A 212 -15.98 29.12 -18.26
CA LEU A 212 -14.78 29.01 -19.07
C LEU A 212 -14.78 29.97 -20.26
N ARG A 213 -15.93 30.20 -20.91
CA ARG A 213 -16.05 31.26 -21.93
C ARG A 213 -15.75 32.65 -21.36
N LYS A 214 -16.23 32.94 -20.15
CA LYS A 214 -15.92 34.20 -19.47
C LYS A 214 -14.43 34.32 -19.15
N LEU A 215 -13.80 33.24 -18.67
CA LEU A 215 -12.36 33.20 -18.43
C LEU A 215 -11.57 33.42 -19.72
N GLN A 216 -11.96 32.78 -20.83
CA GLN A 216 -11.31 32.99 -22.13
C GLN A 216 -11.42 34.43 -22.64
N MET A 217 -12.57 35.08 -22.43
CA MET A 217 -12.70 36.51 -22.78
C MET A 217 -11.76 37.37 -21.93
N PHE A 218 -11.68 37.11 -20.62
CA PHE A 218 -10.76 37.83 -19.73
C PHE A 218 -9.29 37.65 -20.10
N CYS A 219 -8.91 36.48 -20.60
CA CYS A 219 -7.54 36.18 -21.01
C CYS A 219 -7.14 36.75 -22.39
N LYS A 220 -8.09 37.33 -23.16
CA LYS A 220 -7.82 37.96 -24.45
C LYS A 220 -7.53 39.46 -24.34
N ASP A 221 -7.87 40.06 -23.20
CA ASP A 221 -7.68 41.48 -22.88
C ASP A 221 -6.32 41.70 -22.19
#